data_AF-A0A2E9E3P7-F1
#
_entry.id   AF-A0A2E9E3P7-F1
#
_cell.length_a   1.000
_cell.length_b   1.000
_cell.length_c   1.000
_cell.angle_alpha   90.00
_cell.angle_beta   90.00
_cell.angle_gamma   90.00
#
_symmetry.space_group_name_H-M   'P 1'
#
loop_
_entity.id
_entity.type
_entity.pdbx_description
1 polymer ?
#
loop_
_entity_poly.entity_id
_entity_poly.type
_entity_poly.pdbx_seq_one_letter_code
_entity_poly.pdbx_strand_id
1 'polypeptide(L)'
;MHKIHILTKGFQSPNGIAFLFPFIVYRKELADCGIQTKFFTSIAHPKLCDCDVLFIESRSVSHRWEVEGDQAVLMDLSRLAESVPLVWFDISDSSGWLQPQVLPFVRWYCKGQLLKDKSLYMKKLYGNRLWADYYHQSFGATDSTPARNRVLTDPSRLGQLRLSWNSGLANYSMYGPHIMGLRRFIPINALFWLPKKFVPSNSERTVALSCRMGTKYERETVSYQRKKIQTLLKDRLSTRKLSRRAYYQEMRETRLVISPFGFGEITLKDFEATLCGATLLKPDMSHMETWPNLFVSGKTILTHSWDLSDFMEKLSMAYSCPHQLKTLAECAQQTYREELEKKTSEIGFCNRVVSIVHDTVSTIEPDAT
;
A
#
# COMPACT_ATOMS: atom_id res chain seq x y z
N MET A 1 -2.37 -0.50 29.72
CA MET A 1 -2.73 -1.25 28.50
C MET A 1 -3.80 -0.46 27.77
N HIS A 2 -3.54 -0.01 26.55
CA HIS A 2 -4.50 0.76 25.77
C HIS A 2 -5.46 -0.15 25.00
N LYS A 3 -6.76 0.16 25.08
CA LYS A 3 -7.83 -0.48 24.32
C LYS A 3 -8.03 0.30 23.03
N ILE A 4 -7.84 -0.37 21.91
CA ILE A 4 -8.01 0.20 20.57
C ILE A 4 -9.15 -0.52 19.86
N HIS A 5 -10.16 0.23 19.45
CA HIS A 5 -11.21 -0.29 18.59
C HIS A 5 -10.88 0.03 17.14
N ILE A 6 -11.18 -0.89 16.23
CA ILE A 6 -10.96 -0.71 14.79
C ILE A 6 -12.30 -0.87 14.06
N LEU A 7 -12.83 0.24 13.54
CA LEU A 7 -14.00 0.24 12.65
C LEU A 7 -13.53 -0.11 11.23
N THR A 8 -13.99 -1.25 10.69
CA THR A 8 -13.49 -1.82 9.43
C THR A 8 -14.56 -2.57 8.66
N LYS A 9 -14.45 -2.65 7.32
CA LYS A 9 -15.24 -3.62 6.52
C LYS A 9 -14.76 -5.07 6.68
N GLY A 10 -13.68 -5.28 7.44
CA GLY A 10 -13.05 -6.58 7.62
C GLY A 10 -12.33 -7.05 6.36
N PHE A 11 -12.27 -8.37 6.19
CA PHE A 11 -11.44 -9.05 5.20
C PHE A 11 -12.15 -9.19 3.84
N GLN A 12 -12.82 -8.12 3.41
CA GLN A 12 -13.68 -8.11 2.21
C GLN A 12 -12.98 -7.63 0.94
N SER A 13 -11.85 -6.94 1.06
CA SER A 13 -11.07 -6.42 -0.08
C SER A 13 -9.59 -6.72 0.10
N PRO A 14 -8.78 -6.78 -0.99
CA PRO A 14 -7.34 -6.99 -0.89
C PRO A 14 -6.64 -5.98 0.02
N ASN A 15 -6.99 -4.69 -0.07
CA ASN A 15 -6.39 -3.64 0.76
C ASN A 15 -6.81 -3.79 2.24
N GLY A 16 -8.08 -4.10 2.50
CA GLY A 16 -8.57 -4.34 3.87
C GLY A 16 -7.93 -5.58 4.51
N ILE A 17 -7.79 -6.66 3.74
CA ILE A 17 -7.05 -7.85 4.15
C ILE A 17 -5.61 -7.47 4.50
N ALA A 18 -4.89 -6.78 3.62
CA ALA A 18 -3.49 -6.44 3.84
C ALA A 18 -3.29 -5.49 5.03
N PHE A 19 -4.21 -4.54 5.22
CA PHE A 19 -4.21 -3.63 6.37
C PHE A 19 -4.41 -4.37 7.70
N LEU A 20 -5.39 -5.28 7.77
CA LEU A 20 -5.74 -6.01 8.99
C LEU A 20 -4.83 -7.21 9.27
N PHE A 21 -4.15 -7.74 8.25
CA PHE A 21 -3.28 -8.90 8.35
C PHE A 21 -2.27 -8.82 9.51
N PRO A 22 -1.47 -7.74 9.66
CA PRO A 22 -0.51 -7.65 10.75
C PRO A 22 -1.15 -7.57 12.13
N PHE A 23 -2.37 -7.02 12.28
CA PHE A 23 -3.10 -7.07 13.56
C PHE A 23 -3.49 -8.49 13.98
N ILE A 24 -3.67 -9.41 13.03
CA ILE A 24 -3.95 -10.81 13.32
C ILE A 24 -2.69 -11.56 13.68
N VAL A 25 -1.64 -11.42 12.86
CA VAL A 25 -0.38 -12.14 13.04
C VAL A 25 0.34 -11.70 14.31
N TYR A 26 0.39 -10.40 14.57
CA TYR A 26 1.12 -9.82 15.71
C TYR A 26 0.21 -9.51 16.90
N ARG A 27 -0.92 -10.22 17.03
CA ARG A 27 -1.90 -9.94 18.10
C ARG A 27 -1.30 -10.10 19.49
N LYS A 28 -0.47 -11.13 19.69
CA LYS A 28 0.17 -11.42 20.97
C LYS A 28 1.22 -10.35 21.27
N GLU A 29 2.04 -10.03 20.28
CA GLU A 29 3.12 -9.06 20.37
C GLU A 29 2.59 -7.65 20.62
N LEU A 30 1.45 -7.28 20.02
CA LEU A 30 0.75 -6.05 20.36
C LEU A 30 0.28 -6.05 21.82
N ALA A 31 -0.27 -7.16 22.31
CA ALA A 31 -0.71 -7.26 23.71
C ALA A 31 0.48 -7.18 24.70
N ASP A 32 1.61 -7.79 24.37
CA ASP A 32 2.87 -7.70 25.12
C ASP A 32 3.39 -6.24 25.14
N CYS A 33 3.17 -5.48 24.05
CA CYS A 33 3.41 -4.04 23.99
C CYS A 33 2.30 -3.19 24.65
N GLY A 34 1.36 -3.80 25.35
CA GLY A 34 0.28 -3.09 26.06
C GLY A 34 -0.84 -2.57 25.16
N ILE A 35 -1.01 -3.10 23.95
CA ILE A 35 -2.07 -2.76 23.00
C ILE A 35 -3.08 -3.90 22.88
N GLN A 36 -4.33 -3.65 23.25
CA GLN A 36 -5.44 -4.57 23.03
C GLN A 36 -6.31 -4.08 21.87
N THR A 37 -6.52 -4.91 20.84
CA THR A 37 -7.34 -4.55 19.68
C THR A 37 -8.67 -5.31 19.64
N LYS A 38 -9.73 -4.63 19.19
CA LYS A 38 -11.04 -5.22 18.90
C LYS A 38 -11.63 -4.64 17.62
N PHE A 39 -12.21 -5.48 16.77
CA PHE A 39 -12.77 -5.06 15.48
C PHE A 39 -14.27 -4.87 15.55
N PHE A 40 -14.76 -3.84 14.87
CA PHE A 40 -16.17 -3.52 14.71
C PHE A 40 -16.47 -3.27 13.24
N THR A 41 -17.66 -3.65 12.79
CA THR A 41 -18.10 -3.49 11.39
C THR A 41 -19.22 -2.46 11.22
N SER A 42 -19.74 -1.92 12.32
CA SER A 42 -20.85 -0.96 12.33
C SER A 42 -20.52 0.22 13.22
N ILE A 43 -20.76 1.42 12.68
CA ILE A 43 -20.63 2.68 13.40
C ILE A 43 -21.67 2.83 14.52
N ALA A 44 -22.82 2.18 14.39
CA ALA A 44 -23.91 2.22 15.36
C ALA A 44 -23.73 1.22 16.52
N HIS A 45 -22.61 0.49 16.57
CA HIS A 45 -22.40 -0.49 17.62
C HIS A 45 -22.25 0.22 18.98
N PRO A 46 -23.02 -0.13 20.03
CA PRO A 46 -23.07 0.63 21.28
C PRO A 46 -21.73 0.72 22.01
N LYS A 47 -20.91 -0.34 21.91
CA LYS A 47 -19.57 -0.42 22.51
C LYS A 47 -18.44 0.11 21.62
N LEU A 48 -18.74 0.79 20.52
CA LEU A 48 -17.71 1.23 19.58
C LEU A 48 -16.75 2.23 20.21
N CYS A 49 -17.25 3.14 21.04
CA CYS A 49 -16.46 4.18 21.70
C CYS A 49 -15.91 3.74 23.07
N ASP A 50 -16.13 2.50 23.51
CA ASP A 50 -15.63 1.97 24.79
C ASP A 50 -14.12 1.61 24.71
N CYS A 51 -13.29 2.57 24.28
CA CYS A 51 -11.86 2.41 24.01
C CYS A 51 -11.10 3.71 24.22
N ASP A 52 -9.77 3.64 24.31
CA ASP A 52 -8.92 4.82 24.47
C ASP A 52 -8.71 5.55 23.13
N VAL A 53 -8.69 4.80 22.02
CA VAL A 53 -8.56 5.35 20.66
C VAL A 53 -9.39 4.51 19.68
N LEU A 54 -10.11 5.19 18.78
CA LEU A 54 -10.84 4.55 17.69
C LEU A 54 -10.11 4.71 16.36
N PHE A 55 -9.65 3.59 15.81
CA PHE A 55 -9.09 3.51 14.47
C PHE A 55 -10.22 3.32 13.46
N ILE A 56 -10.28 4.18 12.45
CA ILE A 56 -11.28 4.10 11.38
C ILE A 56 -10.59 3.74 10.08
N GLU A 57 -10.83 2.53 9.60
CA GLU A 57 -10.35 2.06 8.31
C GLU A 57 -11.25 2.62 7.20
N SER A 58 -10.67 3.41 6.29
CA SER A 58 -11.41 4.23 5.31
C SER A 58 -12.45 3.50 4.45
N ARG A 59 -12.35 2.18 4.20
CA ARG A 59 -13.40 1.48 3.44
C ARG A 59 -14.64 1.25 4.28
N SER A 60 -14.58 1.29 5.62
CA SER A 60 -15.75 1.20 6.53
C SER A 60 -16.87 2.15 6.12
N VAL A 61 -16.53 3.36 5.67
CA VAL A 61 -17.50 4.38 5.23
C VAL A 61 -17.44 4.71 3.74
N SER A 62 -16.56 4.06 2.97
CA SER A 62 -16.30 4.40 1.55
C SER A 62 -17.54 4.53 0.65
N HIS A 63 -18.47 3.59 0.75
CA HIS A 63 -19.70 3.56 -0.06
C HIS A 63 -20.68 4.69 0.33
N ARG A 64 -20.60 5.17 1.58
CA ARG A 64 -21.48 6.21 2.09
C ARG A 64 -21.13 7.57 1.51
N TRP A 65 -19.88 7.81 1.12
CA TRP A 65 -19.49 9.03 0.40
C TRP A 65 -20.28 9.21 -0.90
N GLU A 66 -20.55 8.11 -1.61
CA GLU A 66 -21.28 8.14 -2.89
C GLU A 66 -22.80 8.16 -2.67
N VAL A 67 -23.31 7.38 -1.71
CA VAL A 67 -24.76 7.21 -1.51
C VAL A 67 -25.39 8.28 -0.61
N GLU A 68 -24.68 8.70 0.44
CA GLU A 68 -25.19 9.62 1.46
C GLU A 68 -24.55 11.03 1.36
N GLY A 69 -23.45 11.14 0.61
CA GLY A 69 -22.70 12.38 0.44
C GLY A 69 -21.72 12.67 1.58
N ASP A 70 -20.88 13.69 1.37
CA ASP A 70 -19.81 14.04 2.32
C ASP A 70 -20.37 14.45 3.71
N GLN A 71 -21.46 15.23 3.74
CA GLN A 71 -22.04 15.77 4.99
C GLN A 71 -22.43 14.69 6.01
N ALA A 72 -23.15 13.66 5.58
CA ALA A 72 -23.64 12.61 6.49
C ALA A 72 -22.47 11.86 7.16
N VAL A 73 -21.44 11.52 6.39
CA VAL A 73 -20.25 10.82 6.92
C VAL A 73 -19.47 11.74 7.86
N LEU A 74 -19.32 13.02 7.52
CA LEU A 74 -18.60 13.97 8.38
C LEU A 74 -19.33 14.25 9.70
N MET A 75 -20.66 14.31 9.70
CA MET A 75 -21.45 14.41 10.94
C MET A 75 -21.22 13.22 11.86
N ASP A 76 -21.16 12.01 11.32
CA ASP A 76 -20.85 10.82 12.09
C ASP A 76 -19.44 10.86 12.68
N LEU A 77 -18.45 11.28 11.89
CA LEU A 77 -17.08 11.44 12.38
C LEU A 77 -16.99 12.51 13.47
N SER A 78 -17.72 13.62 13.33
CA SER A 78 -17.80 14.65 14.38
C SER A 78 -18.34 14.08 15.69
N ARG A 79 -19.46 13.35 15.65
CA ARG A 79 -20.05 12.73 16.84
C ARG A 79 -19.13 11.70 17.50
N LEU A 80 -18.42 10.90 16.70
CA LEU A 80 -17.43 9.98 17.22
C LEU A 80 -16.24 10.72 17.87
N ALA A 81 -15.78 11.81 17.26
CA ALA A 81 -14.65 12.60 17.75
C ALA A 81 -14.95 13.30 19.09
N GLU A 82 -16.21 13.61 19.37
CA GLU A 82 -16.66 14.10 20.68
C GLU A 82 -16.56 13.03 21.78
N SER A 83 -16.64 11.75 21.40
CA SER A 83 -16.65 10.63 22.35
C SER A 83 -15.27 10.02 22.59
N VAL A 84 -14.45 9.92 21.53
CA VAL A 84 -13.17 9.22 21.57
C VAL A 84 -12.20 9.80 20.52
N PRO A 85 -10.90 9.87 20.80
CA PRO A 85 -9.89 10.25 19.81
C PRO A 85 -9.92 9.35 18.58
N LEU A 86 -9.94 9.97 17.40
CA LEU A 86 -10.02 9.26 16.12
C LEU A 86 -8.67 9.25 15.40
N VAL A 87 -8.32 8.08 14.85
CA VAL A 87 -7.21 7.94 13.89
C VAL A 87 -7.76 7.35 12.59
N TRP A 88 -7.56 8.06 11.50
CA TRP A 88 -8.04 7.63 10.18
C TRP A 88 -6.98 6.80 9.47
N PHE A 89 -7.32 5.59 9.04
CA PHE A 89 -6.46 4.75 8.22
C PHE A 89 -6.98 4.72 6.77
N ASP A 90 -6.32 5.51 5.92
CA ASP A 90 -6.55 5.48 4.49
C ASP A 90 -5.80 4.30 3.85
N ILE A 91 -6.57 3.33 3.37
CA ILE A 91 -6.08 2.12 2.71
C ILE A 91 -6.34 2.16 1.20
N SER A 92 -6.74 3.32 0.67
CA SER A 92 -6.95 3.53 -0.76
C SER A 92 -5.63 3.65 -1.50
N ASP A 93 -5.68 3.30 -2.79
CA ASP A 93 -4.51 3.32 -3.64
C ASP A 93 -4.05 4.71 -4.03
N SER A 94 -2.75 4.71 -4.26
CA SER A 94 -1.80 5.78 -4.55
C SER A 94 -1.43 6.69 -3.40
N SER A 95 -0.23 7.23 -3.48
CA SER A 95 0.30 8.22 -2.53
C SER A 95 -0.49 9.55 -2.53
N GLY A 96 -1.02 9.96 -3.69
CA GLY A 96 -1.69 11.25 -3.89
C GLY A 96 -3.17 11.30 -3.54
N TRP A 97 -3.88 10.16 -3.53
CA TRP A 97 -5.33 10.14 -3.32
C TRP A 97 -5.68 10.31 -1.84
N LEU A 98 -5.81 11.56 -1.40
CA LEU A 98 -6.15 11.94 -0.03
C LEU A 98 -7.66 12.20 0.14
N GLN A 99 -8.15 12.03 1.37
CA GLN A 99 -9.48 12.46 1.81
C GLN A 99 -9.35 13.63 2.82
N PRO A 100 -8.96 14.83 2.36
CA PRO A 100 -8.64 15.94 3.25
C PRO A 100 -9.82 16.42 4.09
N GLN A 101 -11.05 16.16 3.65
CA GLN A 101 -12.26 16.55 4.37
C GLN A 101 -12.43 15.82 5.73
N VAL A 102 -11.66 14.75 5.98
CA VAL A 102 -11.65 14.01 7.25
C VAL A 102 -10.73 14.63 8.30
N LEU A 103 -9.69 15.37 7.88
CA LEU A 103 -8.65 15.93 8.76
C LEU A 103 -9.18 16.78 9.93
N PRO A 104 -10.30 17.54 9.80
CA PRO A 104 -10.88 18.26 10.94
C PRO A 104 -11.30 17.38 12.11
N PHE A 105 -11.61 16.10 11.88
CA PHE A 105 -12.24 15.23 12.87
C PHE A 105 -11.29 14.19 13.47
N VAL A 106 -10.04 14.16 13.02
CA VAL A 106 -9.09 13.09 13.39
C VAL A 106 -7.78 13.67 13.89
N ARG A 107 -7.17 12.96 14.84
CA ARG A 107 -5.86 13.34 15.36
C ARG A 107 -4.77 13.10 14.34
N TRP A 108 -4.82 11.94 13.70
CA TRP A 108 -3.86 11.52 12.69
C TRP A 108 -4.55 10.94 11.48
N TYR A 109 -3.99 11.25 10.31
CA TYR A 109 -4.35 10.64 9.04
C TYR A 109 -3.22 9.71 8.60
N CYS A 110 -3.45 8.43 8.76
CA CYS A 110 -2.51 7.35 8.53
C CYS A 110 -2.69 6.76 7.12
N LYS A 111 -1.64 6.73 6.31
CA LYS A 111 -1.67 6.12 4.96
C LYS A 111 -0.41 5.31 4.69
N GLY A 112 -0.55 4.18 3.98
CA GLY A 112 0.56 3.25 3.72
C GLY A 112 1.62 3.79 2.76
N GLN A 113 1.26 4.77 1.93
CA GLN A 113 2.18 5.57 1.13
C GLN A 113 1.73 7.03 1.10
N LEU A 114 2.68 7.96 1.20
CA LEU A 114 2.44 9.40 1.16
C LEU A 114 3.35 10.05 0.10
N LEU A 115 2.97 11.23 -0.36
CA LEU A 115 3.86 12.08 -1.15
C LEU A 115 4.98 12.58 -0.25
N LYS A 116 6.22 12.42 -0.70
CA LYS A 116 7.41 12.87 0.02
C LYS A 116 7.40 14.39 0.21
N ASP A 117 7.02 15.11 -0.84
CA ASP A 117 6.67 16.54 -0.73
C ASP A 117 5.18 16.67 -0.41
N LYS A 118 4.87 16.87 0.88
CA LYS A 118 3.51 17.02 1.38
C LYS A 118 2.82 18.29 0.86
N SER A 119 3.55 19.31 0.40
CA SER A 119 2.94 20.52 -0.18
C SER A 119 2.14 20.23 -1.45
N LEU A 120 2.42 19.10 -2.12
CA LEU A 120 1.70 18.66 -3.32
C LEU A 120 0.24 18.26 -3.02
N TYR A 121 -0.11 17.94 -1.78
CA TYR A 121 -1.51 17.74 -1.38
C TYR A 121 -2.35 19.01 -1.44
N MET A 122 -1.69 20.18 -1.52
CA MET A 122 -2.33 21.49 -1.70
C MET A 122 -2.48 21.88 -3.17
N LYS A 123 -2.02 21.05 -4.11
CA LYS A 123 -2.11 21.30 -5.55
C LYS A 123 -3.23 20.49 -6.17
N LYS A 124 -3.87 21.07 -7.20
CA LYS A 124 -4.81 20.32 -8.03
C LYS A 124 -4.03 19.39 -8.96
N LEU A 125 -4.03 18.10 -8.63
CA LEU A 125 -3.46 17.05 -9.47
C LEU A 125 -4.56 16.33 -10.26
N TYR A 126 -4.39 16.16 -11.57
CA TYR A 126 -5.30 15.34 -12.36
C TYR A 126 -5.32 13.89 -11.82
N GLY A 127 -6.53 13.33 -11.66
CA GLY A 127 -6.68 11.98 -11.12
C GLY A 127 -6.23 11.81 -9.66
N ASN A 128 -5.96 12.91 -8.94
CA ASN A 128 -5.36 12.93 -7.60
C ASN A 128 -4.05 12.12 -7.49
N ARG A 129 -3.25 12.03 -8.56
CA ARG A 129 -1.99 11.26 -8.62
C ARG A 129 -0.96 12.01 -9.45
N LEU A 130 0.29 12.09 -8.98
CA LEU A 130 1.35 12.81 -9.68
C LEU A 130 1.64 12.25 -11.08
N TRP A 131 1.75 10.92 -11.20
CA TRP A 131 2.01 10.30 -12.49
C TRP A 131 0.81 10.40 -13.45
N ALA A 132 -0.43 10.44 -12.94
CA ALA A 132 -1.61 10.62 -13.78
C ALA A 132 -1.69 12.05 -14.32
N ASP A 133 -1.40 13.02 -13.46
CA ASP A 133 -1.24 14.43 -13.81
C ASP A 133 -0.13 14.65 -14.84
N TYR A 134 1.02 14.01 -14.64
CA TYR A 134 2.11 14.01 -15.61
C TYR A 134 1.69 13.47 -16.98
N TYR A 135 1.00 12.32 -17.04
CA TYR A 135 0.54 11.76 -18.32
C TYR A 135 -0.53 12.61 -18.99
N HIS A 136 -1.40 13.26 -18.20
CA HIS A 136 -2.39 14.18 -18.71
C HIS A 136 -1.74 15.41 -19.35
N GLN A 137 -0.84 16.08 -18.62
CA GLN A 137 -0.20 17.32 -19.08
C GLN A 137 0.78 17.08 -20.23
N SER A 138 1.58 16.01 -20.16
CA SER A 138 2.68 15.79 -21.11
C SER A 138 2.25 15.05 -22.37
N PHE A 139 1.20 14.22 -22.29
CA PHE A 139 0.80 13.33 -23.38
C PHE A 139 -0.70 13.39 -23.73
N GLY A 140 -1.46 14.29 -23.09
CA GLY A 140 -2.90 14.46 -23.36
C GLY A 140 -3.77 13.29 -22.90
N ALA A 141 -3.26 12.38 -22.04
CA ALA A 141 -4.05 11.27 -21.54
C ALA A 141 -5.22 11.80 -20.68
N THR A 142 -6.46 11.56 -21.10
CA THR A 142 -7.65 12.13 -20.46
C THR A 142 -8.64 11.04 -20.09
N ASP A 143 -9.04 10.99 -18.82
CA ASP A 143 -10.05 10.07 -18.32
C ASP A 143 -11.44 10.51 -18.81
N SER A 144 -12.27 9.55 -19.22
CA SER A 144 -13.69 9.79 -19.55
C SER A 144 -14.48 10.32 -18.35
N THR A 145 -14.17 9.80 -17.16
CA THR A 145 -14.75 10.24 -15.88
C THR A 145 -13.63 10.74 -14.96
N PRO A 146 -13.21 12.02 -15.07
CA PRO A 146 -12.16 12.58 -14.25
C PRO A 146 -12.46 12.46 -12.75
N ALA A 147 -11.42 12.23 -11.95
CA ALA A 147 -11.58 12.18 -10.51
C ALA A 147 -11.98 13.56 -9.97
N ARG A 148 -12.91 13.60 -9.01
CA ARG A 148 -13.14 14.83 -8.24
C ARG A 148 -11.85 15.18 -7.51
N ASN A 149 -11.33 16.37 -7.81
CA ASN A 149 -10.11 16.85 -7.19
C ASN A 149 -10.35 17.12 -5.70
N ARG A 150 -9.45 16.66 -4.83
CA ARG A 150 -9.53 16.89 -3.39
C ARG A 150 -8.22 17.51 -2.92
N VAL A 151 -8.26 18.82 -2.71
CA VAL A 151 -7.10 19.61 -2.25
C VAL A 151 -7.19 19.82 -0.74
N LEU A 152 -6.05 19.68 -0.06
CA LEU A 152 -5.91 20.12 1.32
C LEU A 152 -5.74 21.64 1.34
N THR A 153 -6.71 22.34 1.93
CA THR A 153 -6.76 23.82 1.92
C THR A 153 -6.09 24.46 3.14
N ASP A 154 -5.98 23.74 4.25
CA ASP A 154 -5.42 24.23 5.51
C ASP A 154 -4.00 23.67 5.73
N PRO A 155 -2.93 24.46 5.48
CA PRO A 155 -1.55 23.97 5.55
C PRO A 155 -1.17 23.41 6.93
N SER A 156 -1.80 23.90 8.01
CA SER A 156 -1.50 23.45 9.38
C SER A 156 -1.80 21.95 9.56
N ARG A 157 -2.68 21.38 8.73
CA ARG A 157 -3.09 19.98 8.78
C ARG A 157 -2.13 19.02 8.08
N LEU A 158 -1.15 19.53 7.34
CA LEU A 158 -0.11 18.67 6.74
C LEU A 158 0.65 17.88 7.80
N GLY A 159 0.79 18.44 9.01
CA GLY A 159 1.40 17.78 10.16
C GLY A 159 0.62 16.55 10.66
N GLN A 160 -0.69 16.47 10.36
CA GLN A 160 -1.51 15.32 10.75
C GLN A 160 -1.27 14.07 9.88
N LEU A 161 -0.63 14.22 8.72
CA LEU A 161 -0.34 13.12 7.81
C LEU A 161 0.80 12.25 8.35
N ARG A 162 0.49 11.00 8.67
CA ARG A 162 1.42 10.00 9.19
C ARG A 162 1.55 8.80 8.27
N LEU A 163 2.78 8.32 8.11
CA LEU A 163 3.05 7.10 7.39
C LEU A 163 2.65 5.88 8.24
N SER A 164 1.74 5.06 7.71
CA SER A 164 1.33 3.79 8.31
C SER A 164 2.10 2.62 7.68
N TRP A 165 1.41 1.54 7.34
CA TRP A 165 1.96 0.38 6.66
C TRP A 165 1.24 0.12 5.34
N ASN A 166 2.01 -0.25 4.34
CA ASN A 166 1.53 -0.67 3.04
C ASN A 166 1.22 -2.17 3.04
N SER A 167 0.78 -2.65 1.87
CA SER A 167 0.34 -4.01 1.68
C SER A 167 1.42 -5.07 1.91
N GLY A 168 2.70 -4.69 1.92
CA GLY A 168 3.85 -5.59 2.05
C GLY A 168 3.90 -6.41 3.33
N LEU A 169 3.17 -6.05 4.37
CA LEU A 169 3.07 -6.89 5.57
C LEU A 169 2.13 -8.09 5.43
N ALA A 170 1.45 -8.24 4.29
CA ALA A 170 0.59 -9.38 4.01
C ALA A 170 1.35 -10.54 3.34
N ASN A 171 0.73 -11.72 3.31
CA ASN A 171 1.33 -12.90 2.72
C ASN A 171 1.06 -13.00 1.21
N TYR A 172 2.06 -12.62 0.42
CA TYR A 172 2.06 -12.80 -1.05
C TYR A 172 2.89 -13.99 -1.49
N SER A 173 2.89 -15.09 -0.75
CA SER A 173 3.36 -16.38 -1.26
C SER A 173 2.34 -17.01 -2.22
N MET A 174 2.71 -18.14 -2.82
CA MET A 174 1.89 -18.86 -3.81
C MET A 174 0.42 -19.02 -3.42
N TYR A 175 0.17 -19.42 -2.17
CA TYR A 175 -1.16 -19.67 -1.64
C TYR A 175 -1.67 -18.57 -0.71
N GLY A 176 -0.81 -17.60 -0.36
CA GLY A 176 -1.12 -16.55 0.61
C GLY A 176 -2.42 -15.80 0.30
N PRO A 177 -2.59 -15.19 -0.90
CA PRO A 177 -3.81 -14.46 -1.24
C PRO A 177 -5.09 -15.29 -1.16
N HIS A 178 -5.02 -16.56 -1.56
CA HIS A 178 -6.18 -17.47 -1.47
C HIS A 178 -6.56 -17.73 -0.02
N ILE A 179 -5.58 -18.01 0.84
CA ILE A 179 -5.80 -18.33 2.25
C ILE A 179 -6.25 -17.11 3.04
N MET A 180 -5.64 -15.95 2.79
CA MET A 180 -6.12 -14.69 3.37
C MET A 180 -7.55 -14.37 2.93
N GLY A 181 -7.90 -14.67 1.68
CA GLY A 181 -9.26 -14.53 1.16
C GLY A 181 -10.28 -15.47 1.81
N LEU A 182 -9.88 -16.69 2.18
CA LEU A 182 -10.75 -17.64 2.90
C LEU A 182 -11.21 -17.11 4.26
N ARG A 183 -10.46 -16.18 4.86
CA ARG A 183 -10.86 -15.55 6.14
C ARG A 183 -12.18 -14.81 6.07
N ARG A 184 -12.62 -14.39 4.87
CA ARG A 184 -13.95 -13.83 4.67
C ARG A 184 -15.06 -14.80 5.08
N PHE A 185 -14.82 -16.10 4.91
CA PHE A 185 -15.81 -17.16 5.15
C PHE A 185 -15.53 -17.91 6.46
N ILE A 186 -14.26 -18.07 6.81
CA ILE A 186 -13.83 -18.89 7.95
C ILE A 186 -12.88 -18.06 8.84
N PRO A 187 -13.29 -17.58 10.02
CA PRO A 187 -12.51 -16.65 10.85
C PRO A 187 -11.40 -17.36 11.67
N ILE A 188 -10.63 -18.26 11.04
CA ILE A 188 -9.51 -18.96 11.68
C ILE A 188 -8.25 -18.11 11.56
N ASN A 189 -7.87 -17.43 12.65
CA ASN A 189 -6.67 -16.59 12.70
C ASN A 189 -5.37 -17.39 12.52
N ALA A 190 -5.36 -18.68 12.88
CA ALA A 190 -4.17 -19.54 12.75
C ALA A 190 -3.72 -19.76 11.29
N LEU A 191 -4.57 -19.46 10.31
CA LEU A 191 -4.23 -19.52 8.88
C LEU A 191 -3.46 -18.28 8.40
N PHE A 192 -3.15 -17.32 9.27
CA PHE A 192 -2.42 -16.10 8.91
C PHE A 192 -0.96 -16.26 9.34
N TRP A 193 -0.05 -16.22 8.37
CA TRP A 193 1.39 -16.29 8.62
C TRP A 193 2.16 -15.46 7.61
N LEU A 194 3.28 -14.88 8.05
CA LEU A 194 4.19 -14.14 7.18
C LEU A 194 4.93 -15.10 6.23
N PRO A 195 5.26 -14.68 5.01
CA PRO A 195 5.98 -15.54 4.10
C PRO A 195 7.39 -15.85 4.66
N LYS A 196 7.66 -17.14 4.89
CA LYS A 196 8.98 -17.62 5.39
C LYS A 196 9.90 -18.14 4.28
N LYS A 197 9.32 -18.50 3.13
CA LYS A 197 10.06 -19.14 2.03
C LYS A 197 10.29 -18.12 0.93
N PHE A 198 11.56 -17.76 0.76
CA PHE A 198 12.05 -16.95 -0.35
C PHE A 198 12.80 -17.87 -1.31
N VAL A 199 12.57 -17.70 -2.61
CA VAL A 199 13.43 -18.36 -3.61
C VAL A 199 14.75 -17.61 -3.63
N PRO A 200 15.90 -18.30 -3.55
CA PRO A 200 17.18 -17.63 -3.50
C PRO A 200 17.35 -16.68 -4.69
N SER A 201 17.71 -15.43 -4.42
CA SER A 201 18.08 -14.45 -5.44
C SER A 201 19.31 -14.89 -6.24
N ASN A 202 20.14 -15.77 -5.66
CA ASN A 202 21.33 -16.29 -6.29
C ASN A 202 21.13 -17.45 -7.27
N SER A 203 19.89 -17.96 -7.42
CA SER A 203 19.55 -19.03 -8.35
C SER A 203 19.83 -18.66 -9.80
N GLU A 204 20.29 -19.65 -10.58
CA GLU A 204 20.39 -19.52 -12.03
C GLU A 204 19.00 -19.38 -12.65
N ARG A 205 18.84 -18.36 -13.49
CA ARG A 205 17.55 -17.93 -14.04
C ARG A 205 17.59 -18.00 -15.55
N THR A 206 16.67 -18.76 -16.14
CA THR A 206 16.62 -19.02 -17.59
C THR A 206 15.86 -17.95 -18.37
N VAL A 207 14.96 -17.21 -17.72
CA VAL A 207 14.13 -16.17 -18.35
C VAL A 207 14.73 -14.79 -18.06
N ALA A 208 15.09 -14.04 -19.11
CA ALA A 208 15.64 -12.71 -18.93
C ALA A 208 14.59 -11.69 -18.45
N LEU A 209 13.42 -11.69 -19.11
CA LEU A 209 12.35 -10.69 -18.90
C LEU A 209 11.00 -11.36 -18.67
N SER A 210 10.23 -10.86 -17.71
CA SER A 210 8.79 -11.12 -17.61
C SER A 210 8.00 -9.82 -17.48
N CYS A 211 6.86 -9.75 -18.15
CA CYS A 211 5.87 -8.72 -17.96
C CYS A 211 4.48 -9.36 -17.99
N ARG A 212 3.76 -9.30 -16.87
CA ARG A 212 2.37 -9.80 -16.79
C ARG A 212 1.48 -8.70 -16.25
N MET A 213 0.62 -8.14 -17.09
CA MET A 213 -0.18 -6.97 -16.72
C MET A 213 -1.52 -6.94 -17.45
N GLY A 214 -2.55 -6.38 -16.79
CA GLY A 214 -3.77 -5.96 -17.46
C GLY A 214 -3.65 -4.51 -17.90
N THR A 215 -4.25 -4.16 -19.04
CA THR A 215 -4.32 -2.80 -19.58
C THR A 215 -5.72 -2.18 -19.46
N LYS A 216 -6.72 -2.97 -19.04
CA LYS A 216 -8.10 -2.51 -18.87
C LYS A 216 -8.25 -1.81 -17.51
N TYR A 217 -8.45 -0.51 -17.55
CA TYR A 217 -8.80 0.35 -16.43
C TYR A 217 -9.91 1.31 -16.86
N GLU A 218 -10.69 1.79 -15.91
CA GLU A 218 -11.70 2.83 -16.15
C GLU A 218 -11.07 4.18 -16.50
N ARG A 219 -9.88 4.45 -15.96
CA ARG A 219 -9.13 5.70 -16.14
C ARG A 219 -8.05 5.52 -17.19
N GLU A 220 -8.09 6.35 -18.23
CA GLU A 220 -7.10 6.32 -19.31
C GLU A 220 -5.71 6.66 -18.80
N THR A 221 -5.58 7.65 -17.92
CA THR A 221 -4.31 8.02 -17.27
C THR A 221 -3.69 6.84 -16.49
N VAL A 222 -4.50 6.01 -15.84
CA VAL A 222 -4.07 4.79 -15.13
C VAL A 222 -3.57 3.72 -16.10
N SER A 223 -4.24 3.55 -17.25
CA SER A 223 -3.84 2.55 -18.24
C SER A 223 -2.71 3.01 -19.18
N TYR A 224 -2.45 4.32 -19.27
CA TYR A 224 -1.60 4.95 -20.28
C TYR A 224 -0.22 4.27 -20.39
N GLN A 225 0.53 4.24 -19.29
CA GLN A 225 1.86 3.62 -19.24
C GLN A 225 1.81 2.14 -19.63
N ARG A 226 0.80 1.39 -19.17
CA ARG A 226 0.65 -0.04 -19.44
C ARG A 226 0.38 -0.32 -20.91
N LYS A 227 -0.44 0.50 -21.56
CA LYS A 227 -0.71 0.41 -23.01
C LYS A 227 0.57 0.68 -23.79
N LYS A 228 1.33 1.72 -23.43
CA LYS A 228 2.63 2.03 -24.07
C LYS A 228 3.65 0.91 -23.90
N ILE A 229 3.84 0.39 -22.68
CA ILE A 229 4.73 -0.75 -22.43
C ILE A 229 4.26 -1.99 -23.21
N GLN A 230 2.96 -2.26 -23.29
CA GLN A 230 2.44 -3.37 -24.08
C GLN A 230 2.80 -3.24 -25.56
N THR A 231 2.73 -2.03 -26.13
CA THR A 231 3.15 -1.76 -27.51
C THR A 231 4.65 -1.98 -27.69
N LEU A 232 5.49 -1.45 -26.79
CA LEU A 232 6.95 -1.60 -26.86
C LEU A 232 7.42 -3.06 -26.74
N LEU A 233 6.66 -3.90 -26.03
CA LEU A 233 7.00 -5.31 -25.79
C LEU A 233 6.34 -6.29 -26.77
N LYS A 234 5.49 -5.83 -27.69
CA LYS A 234 4.63 -6.67 -28.53
C LYS A 234 5.38 -7.81 -29.22
N ASP A 235 6.56 -7.51 -29.76
CA ASP A 235 7.38 -8.47 -30.52
C ASP A 235 8.49 -9.12 -29.68
N ARG A 236 8.53 -8.84 -28.36
CA ARG A 236 9.56 -9.32 -27.42
C ARG A 236 9.02 -10.36 -26.44
N LEU A 237 7.85 -10.12 -25.85
CA LEU A 237 7.21 -11.07 -24.95
C LEU A 237 5.70 -10.83 -24.79
N SER A 238 4.98 -11.90 -24.42
CA SER A 238 3.56 -11.81 -24.10
C SER A 238 3.33 -11.08 -22.78
N THR A 239 2.41 -10.11 -22.76
CA THR A 239 1.99 -9.38 -21.55
C THR A 239 0.76 -9.98 -20.85
N ARG A 240 0.17 -11.03 -21.43
CA ARG A 240 -1.09 -11.63 -20.96
C ARG A 240 -0.92 -12.26 -19.58
N LYS A 241 -2.00 -12.23 -18.78
CA LYS A 241 -2.03 -12.86 -17.46
C LYS A 241 -1.87 -14.38 -17.57
N LEU A 242 -1.22 -14.97 -16.57
CA LEU A 242 -1.08 -16.41 -16.39
C LEU A 242 -1.90 -16.88 -15.19
N SER A 243 -2.12 -18.19 -15.08
CA SER A 243 -2.62 -18.81 -13.86
C SER A 243 -1.64 -18.58 -12.71
N ARG A 244 -2.11 -18.61 -11.46
CA ARG A 244 -1.28 -18.33 -10.28
C ARG A 244 -0.02 -19.19 -10.22
N ARG A 245 -0.16 -20.50 -10.47
CA ARG A 245 0.95 -21.46 -10.48
C ARG A 245 1.96 -21.16 -11.60
N ALA A 246 1.48 -20.98 -12.82
CA ALA A 246 2.34 -20.68 -13.97
C ALA A 246 3.07 -19.33 -13.81
N TYR A 247 2.37 -18.33 -13.28
CA TYR A 247 2.94 -17.03 -12.97
C TYR A 247 4.09 -17.10 -11.94
N TYR A 248 3.93 -17.86 -10.85
CA TYR A 248 5.03 -18.08 -9.91
C TYR A 248 6.21 -18.82 -10.50
N GLN A 249 5.92 -19.86 -11.30
CA GLN A 249 6.99 -20.59 -11.95
C GLN A 249 7.79 -19.67 -12.86
N GLU A 250 7.13 -18.83 -13.67
CA GLU A 250 7.80 -17.84 -14.50
C GLU A 250 8.63 -16.84 -13.68
N MET A 251 8.08 -16.28 -12.59
CA MET A 251 8.83 -15.33 -11.75
C MET A 251 10.09 -15.94 -11.12
N ARG A 252 10.05 -17.22 -10.74
CA ARG A 252 11.22 -17.93 -10.17
C ARG A 252 12.35 -18.09 -11.18
N GLU A 253 12.01 -18.23 -12.45
CA GLU A 253 12.97 -18.36 -13.55
C GLU A 253 13.39 -17.00 -14.12
N THR A 254 12.74 -15.90 -13.73
CA THR A 254 12.93 -14.56 -14.32
C THR A 254 14.01 -13.77 -13.60
N ARG A 255 14.90 -13.11 -14.37
CA ARG A 255 15.88 -12.12 -13.86
C ARG A 255 15.24 -10.77 -13.57
N LEU A 256 14.59 -10.16 -14.56
CA LEU A 256 13.99 -8.83 -14.45
C LEU A 256 12.47 -8.86 -14.73
N VAL A 257 11.68 -8.49 -13.73
CA VAL A 257 10.22 -8.45 -13.76
C VAL A 257 9.74 -7.01 -13.94
N ILE A 258 9.03 -6.75 -15.03
CA ILE A 258 8.47 -5.44 -15.37
C ILE A 258 7.16 -5.24 -14.59
N SER A 259 7.14 -4.23 -13.71
CA SER A 259 6.04 -3.91 -12.82
C SER A 259 5.60 -2.44 -12.97
N PRO A 260 4.78 -2.11 -13.97
CA PRO A 260 4.27 -0.74 -14.14
C PRO A 260 3.22 -0.40 -13.06
N PHE A 261 2.98 0.90 -12.87
CA PHE A 261 1.95 1.38 -11.94
C PHE A 261 0.58 0.80 -12.27
N GLY A 262 -0.22 0.53 -11.25
CA GLY A 262 -1.63 0.19 -11.37
C GLY A 262 -2.49 1.38 -10.99
N PHE A 263 -3.57 1.14 -10.24
CA PHE A 263 -4.31 2.24 -9.58
C PHE A 263 -3.47 3.00 -8.55
N GLY A 264 -2.35 2.43 -8.11
CA GLY A 264 -1.31 3.07 -7.32
C GLY A 264 0.06 2.59 -7.75
N GLU A 265 1.07 3.13 -7.07
CA GLU A 265 2.48 2.85 -7.31
C GLU A 265 2.89 1.44 -6.84
N ILE A 266 2.30 0.97 -5.74
CA ILE A 266 2.54 -0.33 -5.13
C ILE A 266 1.53 -1.35 -5.66
N THR A 267 2.01 -2.54 -6.00
CA THR A 267 1.20 -3.64 -6.52
C THR A 267 1.59 -4.96 -5.85
N LEU A 268 0.67 -5.91 -5.84
CA LEU A 268 0.92 -7.24 -5.25
C LEU A 268 2.12 -7.95 -5.91
N LYS A 269 2.34 -7.71 -7.21
CA LYS A 269 3.45 -8.26 -7.99
C LYS A 269 4.80 -7.92 -7.39
N ASP A 270 4.93 -6.77 -6.75
CA ASP A 270 6.21 -6.31 -6.24
C ASP A 270 6.73 -7.28 -5.16
N PHE A 271 5.87 -7.60 -4.21
CA PHE A 271 6.20 -8.55 -3.15
C PHE A 271 6.38 -9.97 -3.69
N GLU A 272 5.60 -10.35 -4.71
CA GLU A 272 5.69 -11.66 -5.35
C GLU A 272 7.03 -11.86 -6.08
N ALA A 273 7.50 -10.84 -6.81
CA ALA A 273 8.79 -10.86 -7.48
C ALA A 273 9.94 -10.91 -6.46
N THR A 274 9.87 -10.10 -5.40
CA THR A 274 10.85 -10.12 -4.31
C THR A 274 10.90 -11.51 -3.66
N LEU A 275 9.75 -12.12 -3.36
CA LEU A 275 9.67 -13.49 -2.81
C LEU A 275 10.24 -14.55 -3.78
N CYS A 276 10.17 -14.30 -5.08
CA CYS A 276 10.75 -15.17 -6.11
C CYS A 276 12.23 -14.88 -6.41
N GLY A 277 12.82 -13.87 -5.77
CA GLY A 277 14.22 -13.48 -5.97
C GLY A 277 14.50 -12.82 -7.31
N ALA A 278 13.46 -12.30 -7.98
CA ALA A 278 13.60 -11.57 -9.22
C ALA A 278 13.74 -10.07 -8.96
N THR A 279 14.54 -9.38 -9.79
CA THR A 279 14.66 -7.92 -9.73
C THR A 279 13.41 -7.28 -10.30
N LEU A 280 12.92 -6.21 -9.67
CA LEU A 280 11.82 -5.42 -10.18
C LEU A 280 12.33 -4.27 -11.05
N LEU A 281 11.76 -4.12 -12.24
CA LEU A 281 11.80 -2.89 -13.03
C LEU A 281 10.49 -2.11 -12.79
N LYS A 282 10.61 -0.97 -12.12
CA LYS A 282 9.50 -0.09 -11.72
C LYS A 282 9.64 1.28 -12.38
N PRO A 283 8.55 2.02 -12.63
CA PRO A 283 8.69 3.45 -12.89
C PRO A 283 9.28 4.14 -11.66
N ASP A 284 9.91 5.30 -11.82
CA ASP A 284 10.50 6.03 -10.71
C ASP A 284 9.52 6.24 -9.53
N MET A 285 9.99 5.95 -8.32
CA MET A 285 9.21 5.93 -7.08
C MET A 285 9.63 7.05 -6.11
N SER A 286 10.54 7.94 -6.53
CA SER A 286 11.21 8.89 -5.64
C SER A 286 10.28 9.94 -5.03
N HIS A 287 9.10 10.13 -5.62
CA HIS A 287 8.08 11.08 -5.18
C HIS A 287 7.32 10.62 -3.93
N MET A 288 7.41 9.35 -3.53
CA MET A 288 6.65 8.82 -2.41
C MET A 288 7.51 8.31 -1.26
N GLU A 289 6.95 8.36 -0.06
CA GLU A 289 7.41 7.64 1.12
C GLU A 289 6.45 6.48 1.45
N THR A 290 6.98 5.34 1.87
CA THR A 290 6.16 4.16 2.20
C THR A 290 6.86 3.26 3.22
N TRP A 291 6.10 2.41 3.93
CA TRP A 291 6.68 1.41 4.83
C TRP A 291 5.90 0.08 4.77
N PRO A 292 6.57 -1.09 4.70
CA PRO A 292 8.01 -1.29 4.47
C PRO A 292 8.46 -0.69 3.13
N ASN A 293 9.64 -0.06 3.12
CA ASN A 293 10.17 0.57 1.91
C ASN A 293 11.03 -0.41 1.10
N LEU A 294 10.40 -1.09 0.14
CA LEU A 294 11.09 -1.97 -0.79
C LEU A 294 11.45 -1.28 -2.12
N PHE A 295 11.26 0.03 -2.23
CA PHE A 295 11.30 0.76 -3.51
C PHE A 295 12.44 1.78 -3.58
N VAL A 296 13.64 1.38 -3.17
CA VAL A 296 14.85 2.21 -3.21
C VAL A 296 15.56 1.97 -4.54
N SER A 297 15.54 2.98 -5.42
CA SER A 297 16.19 2.92 -6.73
C SER A 297 17.68 2.61 -6.61
N GLY A 298 18.19 1.70 -7.45
CA GLY A 298 19.59 1.29 -7.46
C GLY A 298 20.02 0.44 -6.26
N LYS A 299 19.13 0.19 -5.29
CA LYS A 299 19.39 -0.66 -4.13
C LYS A 299 18.49 -1.89 -4.08
N THR A 300 17.17 -1.71 -4.17
CA THR A 300 16.20 -2.82 -4.08
C THR A 300 15.39 -2.98 -5.37
N ILE A 301 15.36 -1.96 -6.22
CA ILE A 301 14.67 -2.00 -7.52
C ILE A 301 15.51 -1.31 -8.60
N LEU A 302 15.28 -1.70 -9.85
CA LEU A 302 15.68 -0.92 -11.01
C LEU A 302 14.53 0.02 -11.38
N THR A 303 14.82 1.30 -11.66
CA THR A 303 13.81 2.27 -12.06
C THR A 303 13.97 2.74 -13.50
N HIS A 304 12.87 3.20 -14.10
CA HIS A 304 12.82 3.88 -15.39
C HIS A 304 11.97 5.16 -15.32
N SER A 305 12.20 6.09 -16.24
CA SER A 305 11.45 7.34 -16.39
C SER A 305 9.97 7.08 -16.69
N TRP A 306 9.08 7.96 -16.22
CA TRP A 306 7.63 7.81 -16.41
C TRP A 306 7.23 7.87 -17.90
N ASP A 307 7.93 8.64 -18.72
CA ASP A 307 7.75 8.72 -20.18
C ASP A 307 8.30 7.53 -20.97
N LEU A 308 8.99 6.60 -20.29
CA LEU A 308 9.65 5.44 -20.89
C LEU A 308 10.87 5.77 -21.76
N SER A 309 11.43 6.98 -21.66
CA SER A 309 12.60 7.43 -22.44
C SER A 309 13.81 6.52 -22.30
N ASP A 310 14.08 6.01 -21.10
CA ASP A 310 15.18 5.10 -20.78
C ASP A 310 14.75 3.62 -20.68
N PHE A 311 13.47 3.30 -20.96
CA PHE A 311 12.90 1.98 -20.70
C PHE A 311 13.63 0.86 -21.45
N MET A 312 13.95 1.08 -22.73
CA MET A 312 14.63 0.08 -23.55
C MET A 312 16.07 -0.19 -23.11
N GLU A 313 16.76 0.84 -22.63
CA GLU A 313 18.07 0.70 -22.00
C GLU A 313 17.95 -0.18 -20.75
N LYS A 314 17.00 0.11 -19.84
CA LYS A 314 16.79 -0.71 -18.63
C LYS A 314 16.44 -2.16 -18.94
N LEU A 315 15.72 -2.44 -20.03
CA LEU A 315 15.45 -3.81 -20.46
C LEU A 315 16.70 -4.57 -20.91
N SER A 316 17.65 -3.90 -21.57
CA SER A 316 18.90 -4.53 -22.02
C SER A 316 19.76 -5.06 -20.86
N MET A 317 19.64 -4.44 -19.67
CA MET A 317 20.33 -4.88 -18.45
C MET A 317 20.00 -6.32 -18.05
N ALA A 318 18.82 -6.84 -18.43
CA ALA A 318 18.46 -8.25 -18.22
C ALA A 318 19.39 -9.26 -18.92
N TYR A 319 20.13 -8.80 -19.92
CA TYR A 319 21.07 -9.58 -20.71
C TYR A 319 22.52 -9.17 -20.41
N SER A 320 22.80 -7.87 -20.30
CA SER A 320 24.17 -7.36 -20.14
C SER A 320 24.66 -7.30 -18.69
N CYS A 321 23.76 -7.22 -17.70
CA CYS A 321 24.11 -6.93 -16.31
C CYS A 321 23.50 -7.93 -15.29
N PRO A 322 23.55 -9.26 -15.51
CA PRO A 322 22.87 -10.23 -14.64
C PRO A 322 23.35 -10.21 -13.18
N HIS A 323 24.64 -9.95 -12.94
CA HIS A 323 25.19 -9.83 -11.58
C HIS A 323 24.59 -8.64 -10.82
N GLN A 324 24.49 -7.48 -11.45
CA GLN A 324 23.89 -6.29 -10.83
C GLN A 324 22.43 -6.52 -10.46
N LEU A 325 21.67 -7.16 -11.36
CA LEU A 325 20.26 -7.50 -11.10
C LEU A 325 20.13 -8.44 -9.90
N LYS A 326 20.99 -9.46 -9.82
CA LYS A 326 21.06 -10.38 -8.69
C LYS A 326 21.34 -9.66 -7.37
N THR A 327 22.29 -8.70 -7.35
CA THR A 327 22.56 -7.86 -6.17
C THR A 327 21.32 -7.05 -5.75
N LEU A 328 20.60 -6.44 -6.70
CA LEU A 328 19.36 -5.71 -6.39
C LEU A 328 18.30 -6.63 -5.77
N ALA A 329 18.15 -7.85 -6.31
CA ALA A 329 17.21 -8.84 -5.79
C ALA A 329 17.61 -9.33 -4.38
N GLU A 330 18.91 -9.55 -4.14
CA GLU A 330 19.46 -9.91 -2.83
C GLU A 330 19.14 -8.82 -1.79
N CYS A 331 19.42 -7.55 -2.12
CA CYS A 331 19.11 -6.42 -1.25
C CYS A 331 17.60 -6.29 -0.99
N ALA A 332 16.75 -6.42 -2.02
CA ALA A 332 15.29 -6.37 -1.86
C ALA A 332 14.77 -7.46 -0.92
N GLN A 333 15.26 -8.69 -1.07
CA GLN A 333 14.89 -9.79 -0.19
C GLN A 333 15.37 -9.60 1.23
N GLN A 334 16.59 -9.10 1.41
CA GLN A 334 17.16 -8.85 2.72
C GLN A 334 16.35 -7.78 3.47
N THR A 335 16.09 -6.64 2.81
CA THR A 335 15.22 -5.58 3.37
C THR A 335 13.83 -6.12 3.69
N TYR A 336 13.25 -6.98 2.83
CA TYR A 336 11.93 -7.52 3.09
C TYR A 336 11.92 -8.52 4.27
N ARG A 337 12.91 -9.39 4.38
CA ARG A 337 13.07 -10.31 5.52
C ARG A 337 13.22 -9.56 6.82
N GLU A 338 14.07 -8.53 6.86
CA GLU A 338 14.27 -7.69 8.04
C GLU A 338 12.97 -7.06 8.54
N GLU A 339 12.05 -6.69 7.66
CA GLU A 339 10.75 -6.13 8.06
C GLU A 339 9.75 -7.19 8.57
N LEU A 340 9.93 -8.46 8.18
CA LEU A 340 9.04 -9.57 8.56
C LEU A 340 9.55 -10.35 9.79
N GLU A 341 10.86 -10.41 10.00
CA GLU A 341 11.54 -11.28 10.96
C GLU A 341 12.21 -10.45 12.07
N LYS A 342 11.45 -10.01 13.09
CA LYS A 342 11.96 -9.32 14.28
C LYS A 342 11.37 -9.85 15.58
N LYS A 343 12.10 -9.70 16.69
CA LYS A 343 11.63 -10.00 18.06
C LYS A 343 10.56 -9.01 18.50
N THR A 344 9.67 -9.39 19.43
CA THR A 344 8.46 -8.64 19.84
C THR A 344 8.59 -7.12 19.92
N SER A 345 9.55 -6.58 20.70
CA SER A 345 9.77 -5.12 20.88
C SER A 345 10.46 -4.43 19.70
N GLU A 346 10.95 -5.20 18.73
CA GLU A 346 11.62 -4.70 17.53
C GLU A 346 10.71 -4.80 16.30
N ILE A 347 9.54 -5.44 16.41
CA ILE A 347 8.58 -5.57 15.32
C ILE A 347 8.14 -4.17 14.91
N GLY A 348 8.57 -3.74 13.72
CA GLY A 348 8.31 -2.40 13.21
C GLY A 348 6.83 -2.06 13.16
N PHE A 349 5.97 -3.06 12.95
CA PHE A 349 4.52 -2.91 13.00
C PHE A 349 4.02 -2.56 14.41
N CYS A 350 4.40 -3.33 15.44
CA CYS A 350 4.02 -3.07 16.82
C CYS A 350 4.49 -1.68 17.27
N ASN A 351 5.74 -1.33 17.00
CA ASN A 351 6.30 -0.02 17.35
C ASN A 351 5.55 1.13 16.68
N ARG A 352 5.14 0.95 15.42
CA ARG A 352 4.35 1.95 14.69
C ARG A 352 2.95 2.12 15.27
N VAL A 353 2.28 1.02 15.63
CA VAL A 353 0.97 1.09 16.30
C VAL A 353 1.11 1.77 17.66
N VAL A 354 2.10 1.38 18.48
CA VAL A 354 2.36 1.98 19.79
C VAL A 354 2.62 3.48 19.66
N SER A 355 3.48 3.90 18.72
CA SER A 355 3.75 5.33 18.47
C SER A 355 2.51 6.11 18.05
N ILE A 356 1.67 5.55 17.16
CA ILE A 356 0.42 6.20 16.77
C ILE A 356 -0.52 6.34 17.98
N VAL A 357 -0.67 5.30 18.79
CA VAL A 357 -1.53 5.32 19.98
C VAL A 357 -1.02 6.30 21.02
N HIS A 358 0.25 6.19 21.39
CA HIS A 358 0.91 7.07 22.37
C HIS A 358 0.72 8.54 21.97
N ASP A 359 1.08 8.90 20.74
CA ASP A 359 0.97 10.29 20.27
C ASP A 359 -0.47 10.75 20.07
N THR A 360 -1.45 9.83 20.07
CA THR A 360 -2.87 10.20 20.09
C THR A 360 -3.32 10.51 21.51
N VAL A 361 -2.92 9.68 22.48
CA VAL A 361 -3.34 9.80 23.88
C VAL A 361 -2.59 10.93 24.59
N SER A 362 -1.27 11.05 24.44
CA SER A 362 -0.47 12.10 25.12
C SER A 362 -0.85 13.52 24.71
N THR A 363 -1.47 13.69 23.55
CA THR A 363 -1.93 15.00 23.08
C THR A 363 -3.27 15.44 23.69
N ILE A 364 -3.83 14.61 24.56
CA ILE A 364 -5.06 14.87 25.33
C ILE A 364 -4.72 15.44 26.72
N GLU A 365 -3.44 15.49 27.10
CA GLU A 365 -2.99 16.22 28.30
C GLU A 365 -2.62 17.66 27.90
N PRO A 366 -3.56 18.64 27.94
CA PRO A 366 -3.18 20.03 28.07
C PRO A 366 -2.66 20.25 29.50
N ASP A 367 -1.64 21.09 29.61
CA ASP A 367 -1.07 21.67 30.83
C ASP A 367 -1.99 21.56 32.06
N ALA A 368 -1.78 20.52 32.87
CA ALA A 368 -2.24 20.51 34.25
C ALA A 368 -1.27 21.36 35.07
N THR A 369 -1.39 22.68 34.93
CA THR A 369 -0.86 23.69 35.88
C THR A 369 -1.85 24.82 36.03
#